data_AF-A0A3P6BC56-F1
#
_entry.id   AF-A0A3P6BC56-F1
#
_cell.length_a   1.000
_cell.length_b   1.000
_cell.length_c   1.000
_cell.angle_alpha   90.00
_cell.angle_beta   90.00
_cell.angle_gamma   90.00
#
_symmetry.space_group_name_H-M   'P 1'
#
loop_
_entity.id
_entity.type
_entity.pdbx_description
1 polymer ?
#
loop_
_entity_poly.entity_id
_entity_poly.type
_entity_poly.pdbx_seq_one_letter_code
_entity_poly.pdbx_strand_id
1 'polypeptide(L)'
;KTSFYSSGLSDQENDAIKASTGMTLGDLPFRYLGVPLNSRKLSLPNCQPLIQQVKGKLSSWSVKTLSFTGRLLLIKTVIAGITTFWCSAFILPKACIKKINSMCNLFLWKGNLDGHHASRVAWDTITLTKAQGGLGIKDLLTWNRACCLRLIWMLFFREESVWVIWFKEVILKGSIHNYWTVKTSQKHSWLVNKLIKMRPIVYPLIKMKVEDGRSALFWHHNWAPAGCI
;
A
#
# COMPACT_ATOMS: atom_id res chain seq x y z
N LYS A 1 13.43 -14.27 22.29
CA LYS A 1 12.40 -13.81 23.25
C LYS A 1 11.07 -13.81 22.52
N THR A 2 10.12 -14.61 23.00
CA THR A 2 8.77 -14.69 22.45
C THR A 2 7.88 -13.73 23.23
N SER A 3 7.10 -12.91 22.53
CA SER A 3 6.21 -11.92 23.14
C SER A 3 4.83 -12.05 22.50
N PHE A 4 3.78 -11.81 23.30
CA PHE A 4 2.42 -11.71 22.78
C PHE A 4 2.01 -10.25 22.67
N TYR A 5 1.08 -9.96 21.76
CA TYR A 5 0.55 -8.64 21.52
C TYR A 5 -0.97 -8.71 21.64
N SER A 6 -1.55 -7.82 22.42
CA SER A 6 -3.00 -7.75 22.64
C SER A 6 -3.54 -6.36 22.29
N SER A 7 -4.83 -6.31 21.96
CA SER A 7 -5.57 -5.06 21.79
C SER A 7 -7.00 -5.30 22.24
N GLY A 8 -7.51 -4.44 23.13
CA GLY A 8 -8.88 -4.55 23.66
C GLY A 8 -9.05 -5.53 24.82
N LEU A 9 -7.96 -6.07 25.38
CA LEU A 9 -7.97 -6.86 26.62
C LEU A 9 -7.70 -5.96 27.83
N SER A 10 -8.31 -6.30 28.96
CA SER A 10 -8.02 -5.68 30.26
C SER A 10 -6.64 -6.10 30.77
N ASP A 11 -6.10 -5.33 31.71
CA ASP A 11 -4.79 -5.63 32.32
C ASP A 11 -4.80 -6.99 33.05
N GLN A 12 -5.93 -7.35 33.67
CA GLN A 12 -6.12 -8.66 34.32
C GLN A 12 -6.02 -9.82 33.34
N GLU A 13 -6.65 -9.70 32.15
CA GLU A 13 -6.55 -10.73 31.10
C GLU A 13 -5.13 -10.82 30.54
N ASN A 14 -4.47 -9.67 30.35
CA ASN A 14 -3.07 -9.64 29.91
C ASN A 14 -2.15 -10.32 30.92
N ASP A 15 -2.37 -10.10 32.22
CA ASP A 15 -1.56 -10.72 33.28
C ASP A 15 -1.86 -12.22 33.43
N ALA A 16 -3.11 -12.64 33.26
CA ALA A 16 -3.47 -14.06 33.21
C ALA A 16 -2.75 -14.78 32.06
N ILE A 17 -2.69 -14.17 30.85
CA ILE A 17 -1.97 -14.72 29.70
C ILE A 17 -0.46 -14.77 29.97
N LYS A 18 0.12 -13.72 30.58
CA LYS A 18 1.54 -13.73 30.99
C LYS A 18 1.82 -14.89 31.94
N ALA A 19 0.96 -15.09 32.95
CA ALA A 19 1.13 -16.14 33.95
C ALA A 19 0.99 -17.55 33.35
N SER A 20 0.04 -17.77 32.44
CA SER A 20 -0.21 -19.09 31.85
C SER A 20 0.79 -19.47 30.75
N THR A 21 1.30 -18.50 29.99
CA THR A 21 2.17 -18.75 28.82
C THR A 21 3.65 -18.48 29.08
N GLY A 22 3.98 -17.70 30.12
CA GLY A 22 5.33 -17.17 30.35
C GLY A 22 5.80 -16.14 29.31
N MET A 23 4.94 -15.73 28.37
CA MET A 23 5.28 -14.74 27.34
C MET A 23 5.15 -13.32 27.88
N THR A 24 6.07 -12.44 27.49
CA THR A 24 5.98 -11.02 27.86
C THR A 24 5.03 -10.28 26.93
N LEU A 25 4.30 -9.28 27.45
CA LEU A 25 3.53 -8.35 26.63
C LEU A 25 4.48 -7.47 25.81
N GLY A 26 4.29 -7.42 24.50
CA GLY A 26 5.05 -6.59 23.58
C GLY A 26 4.28 -5.34 23.14
N ASP A 27 5.02 -4.31 22.74
CA ASP A 27 4.46 -3.05 22.27
C ASP A 27 4.49 -2.90 20.75
N LEU A 28 3.51 -2.18 20.21
CA LEU A 28 3.50 -1.74 18.82
C LEU A 28 4.25 -0.40 18.67
N PRO A 29 4.97 -0.16 17.56
CA PRO A 29 5.15 -1.06 16.42
C PRO A 29 6.32 -2.05 16.62
N PHE A 30 6.16 -3.28 16.14
CA PHE A 30 7.24 -4.26 16.03
C PHE A 30 7.48 -4.69 14.59
N ARG A 31 8.60 -5.35 14.32
CA ARG A 31 8.96 -5.80 12.97
C ARG A 31 8.46 -7.22 12.71
N TYR A 32 7.68 -7.40 11.65
CA TYR A 32 7.22 -8.70 11.17
C TYR A 32 7.45 -8.79 9.67
N LEU A 33 8.04 -9.90 9.22
CA LEU A 33 8.39 -10.13 7.81
C LEU A 33 9.16 -8.94 7.17
N GLY A 34 10.03 -8.30 7.95
CA GLY A 34 10.86 -7.20 7.46
C GLY A 34 10.21 -5.82 7.48
N VAL A 35 8.91 -5.69 7.80
CA VAL A 35 8.15 -4.42 7.84
C VAL A 35 7.60 -4.10 9.23
N PRO A 36 7.36 -2.82 9.57
CA PRO A 36 6.76 -2.46 10.85
C PRO A 36 5.26 -2.75 10.84
N LEU A 37 4.79 -3.64 11.72
CA LEU A 37 3.37 -3.76 12.00
C LEU A 37 2.93 -2.57 12.83
N ASN A 38 2.01 -1.78 12.26
CA ASN A 38 1.48 -0.59 12.90
C ASN A 38 -0.05 -0.55 12.76
N SER A 39 -0.75 -0.26 13.85
CA SER A 39 -2.20 -0.10 13.88
C SER A 39 -2.67 1.26 13.33
N ARG A 40 -1.76 2.23 13.21
CA ARG A 40 -2.02 3.60 12.77
C ARG A 40 -1.55 3.83 11.33
N LYS A 41 -2.00 4.93 10.74
CA LYS A 41 -1.50 5.44 9.47
C LYS A 41 0.04 5.52 9.52
N LEU A 42 0.69 4.95 8.51
CA LEU A 42 2.15 5.00 8.41
C LEU A 42 2.62 6.46 8.33
N SER A 43 3.56 6.84 9.18
CA SER A 43 4.20 8.15 9.17
C SER A 43 5.54 8.08 8.42
N LEU A 44 6.14 9.23 8.10
CA LEU A 44 7.47 9.25 7.48
C LEU A 44 8.54 8.57 8.37
N PRO A 45 8.60 8.80 9.70
CA PRO A 45 9.51 8.06 10.58
C PRO A 45 9.35 6.54 10.50
N ASN A 46 8.12 6.04 10.41
CA ASN A 46 7.86 4.60 10.29
C ASN A 46 8.38 4.02 8.95
N CYS A 47 8.56 4.87 7.93
CA CYS A 47 9.13 4.49 6.64
C CYS A 47 10.66 4.54 6.62
N GLN A 48 11.32 4.92 7.72
CA GLN A 48 12.78 5.02 7.76
C GLN A 48 13.49 3.70 7.42
N PRO A 49 13.00 2.50 7.84
CA PRO A 49 13.59 1.23 7.41
C PRO A 49 13.58 1.05 5.89
N LEU A 50 12.46 1.39 5.22
CA LEU A 50 12.37 1.37 3.76
C LEU A 50 13.36 2.34 3.12
N ILE A 51 13.40 3.59 3.61
CA ILE A 51 14.29 4.63 3.07
C ILE A 51 15.74 4.19 3.20
N GLN A 52 16.15 3.63 4.34
CA GLN A 52 17.51 3.15 4.54
C GLN A 52 17.83 1.92 3.70
N GLN A 53 16.88 1.02 3.50
CA GLN A 53 17.07 -0.13 2.61
C GLN A 53 17.31 0.32 1.17
N VAL A 54 16.51 1.28 0.67
CA VAL A 54 16.71 1.89 -0.66
C VAL A 54 18.04 2.61 -0.72
N LYS A 55 18.35 3.48 0.26
CA LYS A 55 19.60 4.23 0.33
C LYS A 55 20.81 3.29 0.31
N GLY A 56 20.81 2.24 1.13
CA GLY A 56 21.90 1.28 1.21
C GLY A 56 22.16 0.56 -0.11
N LYS A 57 21.10 0.19 -0.85
CA LYS A 57 21.25 -0.38 -2.20
C LYS A 57 21.89 0.62 -3.17
N LEU A 58 21.35 1.84 -3.24
CA LEU A 58 21.86 2.87 -4.14
C LEU A 58 23.32 3.23 -3.81
N SER A 59 23.66 3.41 -2.54
CA SER A 59 25.04 3.66 -2.10
C SER A 59 25.99 2.52 -2.47
N SER A 60 25.58 1.26 -2.30
CA SER A 60 26.42 0.10 -2.66
C SER A 60 26.71 0.02 -4.17
N TRP A 61 25.80 0.51 -5.00
CA TRP A 61 25.99 0.57 -6.45
C TRP A 61 26.72 1.82 -6.91
N SER A 62 26.76 2.86 -6.08
CA SER A 62 27.45 4.12 -6.43
C SER A 62 28.96 3.97 -6.51
N VAL A 63 29.52 2.97 -5.82
CA VAL A 63 30.93 2.61 -5.88
C VAL A 63 31.27 1.88 -7.19
N LYS A 64 30.26 1.38 -7.92
CA LYS A 64 30.45 0.69 -9.19
C LYS A 64 30.30 1.66 -10.36
N THR A 65 31.18 1.57 -11.35
CA THR A 65 31.07 2.34 -12.60
C THR A 65 29.95 1.76 -13.47
N LEU A 66 28.72 2.24 -13.24
CA LEU A 66 27.53 1.78 -13.97
C LEU A 66 27.16 2.75 -15.08
N SER A 67 26.85 2.21 -16.27
CA SER A 67 26.24 2.98 -17.34
C SER A 67 24.85 3.51 -16.93
N PHE A 68 24.34 4.52 -17.64
CA PHE A 68 22.99 5.03 -17.42
C PHE A 68 21.94 3.90 -17.51
N THR A 69 22.05 3.04 -18.52
CA THR A 69 21.17 1.88 -18.70
C THR A 69 21.27 0.89 -17.55
N GLY A 70 22.48 0.62 -17.03
CA GLY A 70 22.67 -0.25 -15.87
C GLY A 70 21.99 0.31 -14.61
N ARG A 71 22.12 1.61 -14.36
CA ARG A 71 21.44 2.29 -13.24
C ARG A 71 19.93 2.26 -13.37
N LEU A 72 19.41 2.51 -14.58
CA LEU A 72 17.99 2.41 -14.89
C LEU A 72 17.44 1.00 -14.62
N LEU A 73 18.17 -0.04 -15.03
CA LEU A 73 17.78 -1.43 -14.83
C LEU A 73 17.67 -1.78 -13.35
N LEU A 74 18.63 -1.35 -12.53
CA LEU A 74 18.62 -1.60 -11.08
C LEU A 74 17.46 -0.90 -10.36
N ILE A 75 17.11 0.32 -10.77
CA ILE A 75 15.92 1.02 -10.24
C ILE A 75 14.65 0.23 -10.61
N LYS A 76 14.53 -0.16 -11.89
CA LYS A 76 13.34 -0.84 -12.42
C LYS A 76 13.11 -2.23 -11.83
N THR A 77 14.16 -2.92 -11.41
CA THR A 77 14.06 -4.30 -10.93
C THR A 77 14.13 -4.33 -9.41
N VAL A 78 15.26 -3.93 -8.83
CA VAL A 78 15.53 -4.10 -7.39
C VAL A 78 14.79 -3.09 -6.55
N ILE A 79 14.88 -1.79 -6.87
CA ILE A 79 14.18 -0.75 -6.08
C ILE A 79 12.65 -0.89 -6.25
N ALA A 80 12.19 -1.18 -7.47
CA ALA A 80 10.78 -1.47 -7.72
C ALA A 80 10.30 -2.70 -6.93
N GLY A 81 11.10 -3.75 -6.79
CA GLY A 81 10.77 -4.93 -5.98
C GLY A 81 10.61 -4.59 -4.50
N ILE A 82 11.59 -3.89 -3.92
CA ILE A 82 11.56 -3.46 -2.52
C ILE A 82 10.33 -2.59 -2.24
N THR A 83 10.10 -1.58 -3.08
CA THR A 83 8.96 -0.66 -2.91
C THR A 83 7.61 -1.34 -3.14
N THR A 84 7.53 -2.31 -4.08
CA THR A 84 6.33 -3.11 -4.31
C THR A 84 5.97 -3.95 -3.09
N PHE A 85 6.96 -4.57 -2.44
CA PHE A 85 6.74 -5.33 -1.21
C PHE A 85 6.17 -4.45 -0.08
N TRP A 86 6.65 -3.22 0.06
CA TRP A 86 6.11 -2.29 1.05
C TRP A 86 4.72 -1.78 0.69
N CYS A 87 4.47 -1.43 -0.58
CA CYS A 87 3.16 -0.98 -1.06
C CYS A 87 2.08 -2.05 -0.97
N SER A 88 2.43 -3.33 -1.04
CA SER A 88 1.46 -4.42 -0.90
C SER A 88 0.96 -4.60 0.53
N ALA A 89 1.77 -4.22 1.52
CA ALA A 89 1.44 -4.29 2.94
C ALA A 89 0.90 -2.95 3.49
N PHE A 90 1.41 -1.81 3.03
CA PHE A 90 1.06 -0.49 3.55
C PHE A 90 0.83 0.55 2.45
N ILE A 91 0.01 1.54 2.76
CA ILE A 91 -0.11 2.74 1.95
C ILE A 91 1.00 3.71 2.33
N LEU A 92 1.99 3.87 1.45
CA LEU A 92 3.13 4.74 1.71
C LEU A 92 2.73 6.23 1.75
N PRO A 93 3.25 7.01 2.71
CA PRO A 93 3.07 8.47 2.74
C PRO A 93 3.70 9.13 1.51
N LYS A 94 3.04 10.17 0.97
CA LYS A 94 3.58 10.96 -0.15
C LYS A 94 5.00 11.48 0.12
N ALA A 95 5.30 11.86 1.37
CA ALA A 95 6.64 12.32 1.75
C ALA A 95 7.71 11.21 1.61
N CYS A 96 7.37 9.97 1.96
CA CYS A 96 8.27 8.83 1.77
C CYS A 96 8.51 8.58 0.27
N ILE A 97 7.45 8.57 -0.53
CA ILE A 97 7.51 8.40 -1.99
C ILE A 97 8.40 9.48 -2.62
N LYS A 98 8.19 10.75 -2.26
CA LYS A 98 9.04 11.87 -2.74
C LYS A 98 10.51 11.67 -2.41
N LYS A 99 10.83 11.22 -1.19
CA LYS A 99 12.21 10.96 -0.76
C LYS A 99 12.86 9.82 -1.55
N ILE A 100 12.12 8.73 -1.80
CA ILE A 100 12.58 7.60 -2.62
C ILE A 100 12.81 8.03 -4.07
N ASN A 101 11.84 8.73 -4.68
CA ASN A 101 11.95 9.25 -6.04
C ASN A 101 13.16 10.19 -6.17
N SER A 102 13.40 11.07 -5.20
CA SER A 102 14.55 11.96 -5.18
C SER A 102 15.88 11.21 -5.17
N MET A 103 16.02 10.16 -4.34
CA MET A 103 17.24 9.35 -4.31
C MET A 103 17.44 8.57 -5.62
N CYS A 104 16.37 8.01 -6.18
CA CYS A 104 16.44 7.31 -7.46
C CYS A 104 16.82 8.27 -8.60
N ASN A 105 16.33 9.51 -8.56
CA ASN A 105 16.67 10.53 -9.55
C ASN A 105 18.16 10.91 -9.50
N LEU A 106 18.69 11.19 -8.30
CA LEU A 106 20.11 11.49 -8.12
C LEU A 106 20.98 10.33 -8.60
N PHE A 107 20.65 9.10 -8.20
CA PHE A 107 21.37 7.92 -8.64
C PHE A 107 21.32 7.73 -10.16
N LEU A 108 20.15 7.85 -10.78
CA LEU A 108 19.97 7.65 -12.22
C LEU A 108 20.83 8.61 -13.06
N TRP A 109 20.94 9.88 -12.67
CA TRP A 109 21.69 10.87 -13.43
C TRP A 109 23.17 10.91 -13.04
N LYS A 110 23.49 10.98 -11.76
CA LYS A 110 24.87 11.16 -11.27
C LYS A 110 25.60 9.87 -10.93
N GLY A 111 24.86 8.85 -10.50
CA GLY A 111 25.42 7.55 -10.12
C GLY A 111 25.84 7.48 -8.67
N ASN A 112 25.68 8.57 -7.91
CA ASN A 112 25.79 8.62 -6.46
C ASN A 112 24.67 9.46 -5.85
N LEU A 113 24.62 9.49 -4.53
CA LEU A 113 23.58 10.21 -3.77
C LEU A 113 24.04 11.60 -3.28
N ASP A 114 25.28 12.00 -3.58
CA ASP A 114 25.87 13.21 -3.03
C ASP A 114 25.62 14.43 -3.94
N GLY A 115 25.49 15.60 -3.32
CA GLY A 115 25.36 16.89 -4.01
C GLY A 115 24.00 17.17 -4.65
N HIS A 116 23.91 18.33 -5.28
CA HIS A 116 22.72 18.81 -5.97
C HIS A 116 22.99 18.81 -7.48
N HIS A 117 22.27 17.99 -8.24
CA HIS A 117 22.31 18.05 -9.70
C HIS A 117 20.93 18.34 -10.25
N ALA A 118 20.88 19.22 -11.27
CA ALA A 118 19.69 19.45 -12.06
C ALA A 118 19.41 18.22 -12.91
N SER A 119 18.42 17.44 -12.50
CA SER A 119 17.79 16.41 -13.32
C SER A 119 17.57 16.94 -14.74
N ARG A 120 18.11 16.26 -15.76
CA ARG A 120 17.92 16.69 -17.16
C ARG A 120 16.46 16.62 -17.59
N VAL A 121 15.71 15.71 -16.98
CA VAL A 121 14.29 15.47 -17.25
C VAL A 121 13.54 15.35 -15.93
N ALA A 122 12.31 15.87 -15.84
CA ALA A 122 11.50 15.74 -14.65
C ALA A 122 11.19 14.26 -14.31
N TRP A 123 11.16 13.92 -13.03
CA TRP A 123 10.90 12.54 -12.59
C TRP A 123 9.55 12.01 -13.09
N ASP A 124 8.53 12.86 -13.13
CA ASP A 124 7.19 12.50 -13.61
C ASP A 124 7.17 12.15 -15.11
N THR A 125 8.07 12.72 -15.91
CA THR A 125 8.25 12.33 -17.32
C THR A 125 9.00 11.01 -17.44
N ILE A 126 9.99 10.79 -16.58
CA ILE A 126 10.80 9.56 -16.55
C ILE A 126 9.94 8.32 -16.23
N THR A 127 8.95 8.48 -15.35
CA THR A 127 8.05 7.39 -14.94
C THR A 127 6.95 7.06 -15.95
N LEU A 128 6.80 7.86 -17.01
CA LEU A 128 5.89 7.51 -18.11
C LEU A 128 6.31 6.22 -18.80
N THR A 129 5.36 5.59 -19.49
CA THR A 129 5.65 4.40 -20.30
C THR A 129 6.58 4.75 -21.47
N LYS A 130 7.28 3.74 -22.02
CA LYS A 130 8.12 3.95 -23.22
C LYS A 130 7.31 4.48 -24.41
N ALA A 131 6.06 4.03 -24.55
CA ALA A 131 5.15 4.52 -25.60
C ALA A 131 4.81 6.01 -25.43
N GLN A 132 4.86 6.53 -24.21
CA GLN A 132 4.65 7.94 -23.88
C GLN A 132 5.96 8.74 -23.81
N GLY A 133 7.08 8.19 -24.30
CA GLY A 133 8.39 8.85 -24.28
C GLY A 133 9.12 8.81 -22.94
N GLY A 134 8.60 8.09 -21.95
CA GLY A 134 9.27 7.91 -20.66
C GLY A 134 10.28 6.76 -20.65
N LEU A 135 10.94 6.58 -19.50
CA LEU A 135 11.88 5.48 -19.34
C LEU A 135 11.19 4.20 -18.86
N GLY A 136 9.90 4.20 -18.54
CA GLY A 136 9.17 3.03 -18.05
C GLY A 136 9.59 2.61 -16.64
N ILE A 137 9.98 3.58 -15.80
CA ILE A 137 10.11 3.37 -14.36
C ILE A 137 8.70 3.41 -13.77
N LYS A 138 8.36 2.45 -12.92
CA LYS A 138 7.06 2.41 -12.27
C LYS A 138 6.89 3.64 -11.37
N ASP A 139 5.88 4.47 -11.65
CA ASP A 139 5.51 5.56 -10.74
C ASP A 139 5.03 4.98 -9.41
N LEU A 140 5.77 5.27 -8.34
CA LEU A 140 5.50 4.76 -7.01
C LEU A 140 4.20 5.33 -6.43
N LEU A 141 3.80 6.55 -6.80
CA LEU A 141 2.53 7.11 -6.35
C LEU A 141 1.34 6.36 -6.94
N THR A 142 1.36 6.15 -8.25
CA THR A 142 0.36 5.36 -8.98
C THR A 142 0.36 3.91 -8.50
N TRP A 143 1.52 3.31 -8.29
CA TRP A 143 1.62 1.93 -7.81
C TRP A 143 1.06 1.76 -6.39
N ASN A 144 1.35 2.70 -5.49
CA ASN A 144 0.79 2.71 -4.14
C ASN A 144 -0.75 2.78 -4.17
N ARG A 145 -1.32 3.54 -5.12
CA ARG A 145 -2.78 3.54 -5.37
C ARG A 145 -3.25 2.21 -5.95
N ALA A 146 -2.54 1.64 -6.92
CA ALA A 146 -2.88 0.35 -7.52
C ALA A 146 -2.90 -0.79 -6.49
N CYS A 147 -1.98 -0.82 -5.53
CA CYS A 147 -2.00 -1.79 -4.43
C CYS A 147 -3.25 -1.66 -3.56
N CYS A 148 -3.75 -0.45 -3.33
CA CYS A 148 -5.03 -0.24 -2.62
C CYS A 148 -6.22 -0.76 -3.45
N LEU A 149 -6.22 -0.48 -4.77
CA LEU A 149 -7.24 -0.99 -5.68
C LEU A 149 -7.24 -2.52 -5.73
N ARG A 150 -6.06 -3.15 -5.66
CA ARG A 150 -5.93 -4.61 -5.56
C ARG A 150 -6.63 -5.17 -4.33
N LEU A 151 -6.52 -4.51 -3.17
CA LEU A 151 -7.26 -4.94 -1.96
C LEU A 151 -8.77 -4.85 -2.17
N ILE A 152 -9.25 -3.78 -2.80
CA ILE A 152 -10.68 -3.64 -3.11
C ILE A 152 -11.11 -4.73 -4.10
N TRP A 153 -10.30 -5.00 -5.13
CA TRP A 153 -10.55 -6.10 -6.06
C TRP A 153 -10.67 -7.45 -5.34
N MET A 154 -9.78 -7.73 -4.37
CA MET A 154 -9.87 -8.95 -3.57
C MET A 154 -11.19 -9.05 -2.79
N LEU A 155 -11.76 -7.93 -2.30
CA LEU A 155 -13.07 -7.95 -1.62
C LEU A 155 -14.20 -8.46 -2.51
N PHE A 156 -14.15 -8.16 -3.81
CA PHE A 156 -15.20 -8.55 -4.77
C PHE A 156 -14.97 -9.91 -5.43
N PHE A 157 -13.72 -10.35 -5.55
CA PHE A 157 -13.37 -11.49 -6.40
C PHE A 157 -12.56 -12.59 -5.70
N ARG A 158 -12.32 -12.48 -4.38
CA ARG A 158 -11.61 -13.49 -3.58
C ARG A 158 -12.25 -13.71 -2.21
N GLU A 159 -13.48 -14.22 -2.22
CA GLU A 159 -14.30 -14.39 -1.02
C GLU A 159 -13.70 -15.31 0.05
N GLU A 160 -12.86 -16.26 -0.32
CA GLU A 160 -12.25 -17.25 0.59
C GLU A 160 -11.13 -16.68 1.48
N SER A 161 -10.66 -15.45 1.21
CA SER A 161 -9.61 -14.86 2.02
C SER A 161 -10.14 -14.48 3.41
N VAL A 162 -9.45 -14.89 4.48
CA VAL A 162 -9.78 -14.53 5.86
C VAL A 162 -9.97 -13.01 6.03
N TRP A 163 -9.13 -12.21 5.36
CA TRP A 163 -9.25 -10.76 5.39
C TRP A 163 -10.55 -10.26 4.72
N VAL A 164 -10.97 -10.89 3.61
CA VAL A 164 -12.22 -10.54 2.90
C VAL A 164 -13.43 -10.92 3.74
N ILE A 165 -13.44 -12.12 4.33
CA ILE A 165 -14.51 -12.57 5.22
C ILE A 165 -14.64 -11.59 6.40
N TRP A 166 -13.54 -11.29 7.09
CA TRP A 166 -13.54 -10.33 8.19
C TRP A 166 -14.06 -8.95 7.76
N PHE A 167 -13.60 -8.43 6.62
CA PHE A 167 -14.02 -7.11 6.14
C PHE A 167 -15.51 -7.10 5.80
N LYS A 168 -16.00 -8.15 5.14
CA LYS A 168 -17.42 -8.31 4.80
C LYS A 168 -18.28 -8.36 6.05
N GLU A 169 -17.95 -9.20 7.03
CA GLU A 169 -18.74 -9.36 8.25
C GLU A 169 -18.68 -8.13 9.15
N VAL A 170 -17.48 -7.64 9.45
CA VAL A 170 -17.27 -6.61 10.48
C VAL A 170 -17.49 -5.19 9.94
N ILE A 171 -17.04 -4.91 8.70
CA ILE A 171 -17.11 -3.56 8.12
C ILE A 171 -18.36 -3.40 7.24
N LEU A 172 -18.67 -4.41 6.41
CA LEU A 172 -19.77 -4.35 5.45
C LEU A 172 -21.05 -5.03 5.96
N LYS A 173 -21.10 -5.50 7.21
CA LYS A 173 -22.28 -6.11 7.84
C LYS A 173 -22.85 -7.28 7.04
N GLY A 174 -21.97 -8.18 6.61
CA GLY A 174 -22.32 -9.46 5.97
C GLY A 174 -22.60 -9.40 4.47
N SER A 175 -22.60 -8.21 3.84
CA SER A 175 -22.88 -8.08 2.39
C SER A 175 -21.88 -7.21 1.66
N ILE A 176 -21.27 -7.74 0.60
CA ILE A 176 -20.32 -7.01 -0.25
C ILE A 176 -20.94 -5.78 -0.91
N HIS A 177 -22.25 -5.82 -1.19
CA HIS A 177 -23.00 -4.72 -1.79
C HIS A 177 -22.98 -3.45 -0.92
N ASN A 178 -22.87 -3.61 0.40
CA ASN A 178 -22.75 -2.48 1.32
C ASN A 178 -21.45 -1.69 1.13
N TYR A 179 -20.47 -2.20 0.38
CA TYR A 179 -19.26 -1.44 0.03
C TYR A 179 -19.60 -0.12 -0.67
N TRP A 180 -20.68 -0.07 -1.46
CA TRP A 180 -21.08 1.11 -2.22
C TRP A 180 -21.76 2.18 -1.36
N THR A 181 -22.33 1.81 -0.21
CA THR A 181 -23.13 2.69 0.64
C THR A 181 -22.46 2.99 1.99
N VAL A 182 -21.54 2.13 2.46
CA VAL A 182 -20.89 2.26 3.78
C VAL A 182 -20.20 3.62 3.96
N LYS A 183 -20.39 4.26 5.11
CA LYS A 183 -19.73 5.53 5.44
C LYS A 183 -18.41 5.29 6.16
N THR A 184 -17.49 6.24 6.04
CA THR A 184 -16.30 6.25 6.89
C THR A 184 -16.68 6.49 8.34
N SER A 185 -15.96 5.87 9.28
CA SER A 185 -16.25 5.95 10.71
C SER A 185 -14.97 6.04 11.52
N GLN A 186 -14.99 6.72 12.67
CA GLN A 186 -13.85 6.75 13.60
C GLN A 186 -13.59 5.38 14.23
N LYS A 187 -14.60 4.49 14.25
CA LYS A 187 -14.45 3.10 14.69
C LYS A 187 -13.65 2.25 13.70
N HIS A 188 -13.62 2.64 12.43
CA HIS A 188 -12.87 1.92 11.41
C HIS A 188 -11.40 2.28 11.45
N SER A 189 -10.54 1.31 11.15
CA SER A 189 -9.12 1.57 10.98
C SER A 189 -8.88 2.57 9.85
N TRP A 190 -7.73 3.25 9.91
CA TRP A 190 -7.36 4.22 8.88
C TRP A 190 -7.35 3.60 7.47
N LEU A 191 -6.87 2.35 7.34
CA LEU A 191 -6.83 1.64 6.07
C LEU A 191 -8.24 1.39 5.53
N VAL A 192 -9.16 0.90 6.36
CA VAL A 192 -10.57 0.67 5.98
C VAL A 192 -11.19 1.97 5.44
N ASN A 193 -11.06 3.07 6.19
CA ASN A 193 -11.57 4.37 5.76
C ASN A 193 -10.91 4.84 4.45
N LYS A 194 -9.62 4.52 4.23
CA LYS A 194 -8.93 4.84 2.98
C LYS A 194 -9.47 4.03 1.80
N LEU A 195 -9.76 2.73 1.97
CA LEU A 195 -10.36 1.88 0.95
C LEU A 195 -11.79 2.33 0.60
N ILE A 196 -12.60 2.69 1.59
CA ILE A 196 -13.94 3.27 1.39
C ILE A 196 -13.86 4.57 0.58
N LYS A 197 -12.93 5.46 0.91
CA LYS A 197 -12.71 6.72 0.17
C LYS A 197 -12.24 6.53 -1.28
N MET A 198 -11.73 5.36 -1.65
CA MET A 198 -11.36 5.06 -3.04
C MET A 198 -12.54 4.62 -3.91
N ARG A 199 -13.75 4.46 -3.34
CA ARG A 199 -14.94 4.03 -4.06
C ARG A 199 -15.18 4.76 -5.40
N PRO A 200 -15.09 6.10 -5.52
CA PRO A 200 -15.36 6.78 -6.79
C PRO A 200 -14.42 6.34 -7.94
N ILE A 201 -13.23 5.86 -7.58
CA ILE A 201 -12.22 5.38 -8.53
C ILE A 201 -12.57 3.96 -9.00
N VAL A 202 -13.10 3.15 -8.09
CA VAL A 202 -13.42 1.74 -8.35
C VAL A 202 -14.77 1.56 -9.01
N TYR A 203 -15.73 2.42 -8.67
CA TYR A 203 -17.11 2.36 -9.17
C TYR A 203 -17.20 2.19 -10.69
N PRO A 204 -16.49 2.98 -11.54
CA PRO A 204 -16.55 2.78 -12.99
C PRO A 204 -15.86 1.50 -13.49
N LEU A 205 -15.01 0.88 -12.67
CA LEU A 205 -14.20 -0.29 -13.02
C LEU A 205 -14.89 -1.62 -12.69
N ILE A 206 -15.87 -1.62 -11.78
CA ILE A 206 -16.63 -2.82 -11.39
C ILE A 206 -18.07 -2.63 -11.84
N LYS A 207 -18.54 -3.52 -12.70
CA LYS A 207 -19.93 -3.55 -13.18
C LYS A 207 -20.65 -4.76 -12.62
N MET A 208 -21.89 -4.55 -12.18
CA MET A 208 -22.78 -5.64 -11.84
C MET A 208 -23.42 -6.17 -13.12
N LYS A 209 -23.34 -7.49 -13.32
CA LYS A 209 -24.18 -8.18 -14.28
C LYS A 209 -25.50 -8.50 -13.59
N VAL A 210 -26.60 -7.90 -14.07
CA VAL A 210 -27.94 -8.17 -13.55
C VAL A 210 -28.42 -9.48 -14.15
N GLU A 211 -28.83 -10.41 -13.29
CA GLU A 211 -29.44 -11.68 -13.70
C GLU A 211 -30.95 -11.62 -13.38
N ASP A 212 -31.38 -12.20 -12.27
CA ASP A 212 -32.78 -12.19 -11.82
C ASP A 212 -33.20 -10.93 -11.03
N GLY A 213 -32.27 -10.00 -10.83
CA GLY A 213 -32.46 -8.74 -10.11
C GLY A 213 -32.54 -8.85 -8.58
N ARG A 214 -32.55 -10.05 -7.99
CA ARG A 214 -32.73 -10.22 -6.53
C ARG A 214 -31.56 -9.69 -5.70
N SER A 215 -30.36 -9.71 -6.27
CA SER A 215 -29.14 -9.19 -5.64
C SER A 215 -28.79 -7.75 -6.06
N ALA A 216 -29.54 -7.17 -6.99
CA ALA A 216 -29.22 -5.87 -7.57
C ALA A 216 -29.84 -4.71 -6.78
N LEU A 217 -28.99 -3.87 -6.17
CA LEU A 217 -29.39 -2.58 -5.63
C LEU A 217 -29.47 -1.56 -6.77
N PHE A 218 -30.69 -1.31 -7.25
CA PHE A 218 -30.97 -0.47 -8.41
C PHE A 218 -30.25 0.90 -8.38
N TRP A 219 -30.28 1.59 -7.24
CA TRP A 219 -29.70 2.93 -7.08
C TRP A 219 -28.21 2.97 -6.69
N HIS A 220 -27.60 1.81 -6.42
CA HIS A 220 -26.26 1.79 -5.81
C HIS A 220 -25.26 0.94 -6.58
N HIS A 221 -25.73 0.03 -7.44
CA HIS A 221 -24.86 -0.78 -8.27
C HIS A 221 -24.66 -0.15 -9.65
N ASN A 222 -23.44 -0.27 -10.16
CA ASN A 222 -23.11 0.11 -11.52
C ASN A 222 -23.55 -1.01 -12.48
N TRP A 223 -24.84 -1.09 -12.80
CA TRP A 223 -25.39 -2.13 -13.68
C TRP A 223 -25.65 -1.64 -15.13
N ALA A 224 -25.66 -0.33 -15.36
CA ALA A 224 -25.80 0.26 -16.70
C ALA A 224 -25.01 1.58 -16.81
N PRO A 225 -24.61 2.01 -18.02
CA PRO A 225 -23.97 3.31 -18.24
C PRO A 225 -24.81 4.51 -17.78
N ALA A 226 -26.14 4.37 -17.85
CA ALA A 226 -27.13 5.34 -17.35
C ALA A 226 -27.64 5.01 -15.94
N GLY A 227 -27.18 3.91 -15.34
CA GLY A 227 -27.66 3.38 -14.06
C GLY A 227 -27.03 4.08 -12.87
N CYS A 228 -27.32 5.38 -12.72
CA CYS A 228 -27.44 6.15 -11.47
C CYS A 228 -27.78 7.61 -11.86
N ILE A 229 -28.89 8.13 -11.33
CA ILE A 229 -29.16 9.58 -11.22
C ILE A 229 -28.56 10.04 -9.89
#